data_AF-A0A0A8HNY1-F1
#
_entry.id   AF-A0A0A8HNY1-F1
#
_cell.length_a   1.000
_cell.length_b   1.000
_cell.length_c   1.000
_cell.angle_alpha   90.00
_cell.angle_beta   90.00
_cell.angle_gamma   90.00
#
_symmetry.space_group_name_H-M   'P 1'
#
loop_
_entity.id
_entity.type
_entity.pdbx_description
1 polymer ?
#
loop_
_entity_poly.entity_id
_entity_poly.type
_entity_poly.pdbx_seq_one_letter_code
_entity_poly.pdbx_strand_id
1 'polypeptide(L)' 'MSVEMILFFIVAPLIIVFGNLVLAPKFQRHIPMRVHVTSCIIGLLLYTVGAALAYYFLLQGKI' A
#
# COMPACT_ATOMS: atom_id res chain seq x y z
N MET A 1 -12.57 10.42 10.74
CA MET A 1 -12.34 9.26 9.85
C MET A 1 -13.09 8.08 10.44
N SER A 2 -13.91 7.43 9.63
CA SER A 2 -14.53 6.15 9.97
C SER A 2 -13.47 5.05 10.12
N VAL A 3 -13.83 3.92 10.73
CA VAL A 3 -12.91 2.77 10.88
C VAL A 3 -12.54 2.23 9.50
N GLU A 4 -13.50 2.23 8.57
CA GLU A 4 -13.36 1.84 7.18
C GLU A 4 -12.33 2.72 6.46
N MET A 5 -12.37 4.04 6.66
CA MET A 5 -11.36 4.96 6.13
C MET A 5 -9.96 4.68 6.70
N ILE A 6 -9.85 4.34 7.98
CA ILE A 6 -8.56 4.02 8.61
C ILE A 6 -8.01 2.71 8.01
N LEU A 7 -8.84 1.69 7.87
CA LEU A 7 -8.44 0.42 7.26
C LEU A 7 -8.01 0.62 5.80
N PHE A 8 -8.76 1.42 5.05
CA PHE A 8 -8.51 1.66 3.63
C PHE A 8 -7.25 2.54 3.41
N PHE A 9 -7.15 3.69 4.07
CA PHE A 9 -6.05 4.63 3.80
C PHE A 9 -4.79 4.42 4.63
N ILE A 10 -4.84 3.62 5.70
CA ILE A 10 -3.69 3.42 6.59
C ILE A 10 -3.27 1.95 6.62
N VAL A 11 -4.20 1.04 6.93
CA VAL A 11 -3.84 -0.38 7.11
C VAL A 11 -3.41 -1.04 5.81
N ALA A 12 -4.12 -0.80 4.70
CA ALA A 12 -3.73 -1.37 3.41
C ALA A 12 -2.33 -0.88 2.93
N PRO A 13 -1.98 0.42 2.98
CA PRO A 13 -0.62 0.87 2.74
C PRO A 13 0.43 0.25 3.65
N LEU A 14 0.12 0.06 4.95
CA LEU A 14 1.04 -0.60 5.88
C LEU A 14 1.31 -2.06 5.51
N ILE A 15 0.31 -2.78 5.02
CA ILE A 15 0.49 -4.15 4.51
C ILE A 15 1.45 -4.16 3.31
N ILE A 16 1.33 -3.19 2.39
CA ILE A 16 2.23 -3.06 1.24
C ILE A 16 3.67 -2.82 1.70
N VAL A 17 3.86 -1.91 2.67
CA VAL A 17 5.18 -1.62 3.26
C VAL A 17 5.77 -2.85 3.93
N PHE A 18 5.00 -3.53 4.78
CA PHE A 18 5.46 -4.71 5.50
C PHE A 18 5.79 -5.87 4.54
N GLY A 19 4.93 -6.10 3.55
CA GLY A 19 5.16 -7.10 2.51
C GLY A 19 6.45 -6.86 1.75
N ASN A 20 6.69 -5.63 1.28
CA ASN A 20 7.84 -5.32 0.43
C ASN A 20 9.14 -5.11 1.20
N LEU A 21 9.11 -4.56 2.41
CA LEU A 21 10.32 -4.20 3.15
C LEU A 21 10.69 -5.19 4.27
N VAL A 22 9.77 -6.05 4.71
CA VAL A 22 10.03 -7.02 5.79
C VAL A 22 9.94 -8.44 5.26
N LEU A 23 8.81 -8.83 4.68
CA LEU A 23 8.61 -10.21 4.24
C LEU A 23 9.44 -10.52 2.99
N ALA A 24 9.31 -9.72 1.93
CA ALA A 24 9.98 -9.98 0.66
C ALA A 24 11.51 -10.05 0.79
N PRO A 25 12.22 -9.14 1.48
CA PRO A 25 13.68 -9.24 1.64
C PRO A 25 14.09 -10.43 2.50
N LYS A 26 13.25 -10.83 3.47
CA LYS A 26 13.51 -12.00 4.32
C LYS A 26 13.48 -13.31 3.52
N PHE A 27 12.53 -13.45 2.59
CA PHE A 27 12.36 -14.65 1.76
C PHE A 27 13.18 -14.61 0.46
N GLN A 28 13.45 -13.42 -0.10
CA GLN A 28 14.11 -13.23 -1.38
C GLN A 28 15.49 -12.58 -1.21
N ARG A 29 16.34 -13.15 -0.35
CA ARG A 29 17.65 -12.59 0.01
C ARG A 29 18.62 -12.35 -1.16
N HIS A 30 18.38 -12.97 -2.31
CA HIS A 30 19.17 -12.77 -3.54
C HIS A 30 18.85 -11.44 -4.24
N ILE A 31 17.71 -10.81 -3.94
CA ILE A 31 17.29 -9.54 -4.51
C ILE A 31 17.83 -8.40 -3.63
N PRO A 32 18.49 -7.39 -4.20
CA PRO A 32 19.01 -6.28 -3.44
C PRO A 32 17.88 -5.42 -2.84
N MET A 33 18.07 -4.95 -1.61
CA MET A 33 17.07 -4.15 -0.87
C MET A 33 16.56 -2.93 -1.65
N ARG A 34 17.39 -2.32 -2.51
CA ARG A 34 16.98 -1.20 -3.36
C ARG A 34 15.78 -1.56 -4.26
N VAL A 35 15.72 -2.78 -4.79
CA VAL A 35 14.61 -3.23 -5.64
C VAL A 35 13.32 -3.36 -4.82
N HIS A 36 13.42 -3.89 -3.60
CA HIS A 36 12.29 -3.96 -2.67
C HIS A 36 11.76 -2.57 -2.27
N VAL A 37 12.66 -1.60 -2.03
CA VAL A 37 12.28 -0.20 -1.77
C VAL A 37 11.58 0.42 -2.98
N THR A 38 12.13 0.24 -4.19
CA THR A 38 11.50 0.73 -5.42
C THR A 38 10.12 0.09 -5.64
N SER A 39 10.00 -1.22 -5.41
CA SER A 39 8.72 -1.93 -5.52
C SER A 39 7.70 -1.43 -4.48
N CYS A 40 8.13 -1.19 -3.24
CA CYS A 40 7.30 -0.60 -2.20
C CYS A 40 6.77 0.79 -2.60
N ILE A 41 7.65 1.66 -3.11
CA ILE A 41 7.28 3.03 -3.51
C ILE A 41 6.28 2.98 -4.67
N ILE A 42 6.54 2.17 -5.71
CA ILE A 42 5.63 2.03 -6.85
C ILE A 42 4.29 1.45 -6.39
N GLY A 43 4.30 0.42 -5.53
CA GLY A 43 3.09 -0.18 -4.97
C GLY A 43 2.24 0.83 -4.19
N LEU A 44 2.87 1.66 -3.36
CA LEU A 44 2.19 2.73 -2.63
C LEU A 44 1.63 3.82 -3.56
N LEU A 45 2.36 4.21 -4.60
CA LEU A 45 1.88 5.17 -5.59
C LEU A 45 0.66 4.65 -6.35
N LEU A 46 0.74 3.41 -6.85
CA LEU A 46 -0.39 2.78 -7.53
C LEU A 46 -1.59 2.63 -6.58
N TYR A 47 -1.34 2.21 -5.35
CA TYR A 47 -2.39 2.09 -4.35
C TYR A 47 -3.04 3.43 -4.03
N THR A 48 -2.26 4.49 -3.80
CA THR A 48 -2.79 5.82 -3.47
C THR A 48 -3.59 6.42 -4.63
N VAL A 49 -3.13 6.28 -5.87
CA VAL A 49 -3.90 6.70 -7.06
C VAL A 49 -5.20 5.91 -7.17
N GLY A 50 -5.13 4.58 -7.08
CA GLY A 50 -6.31 3.72 -7.15
C GLY A 50 -7.32 3.99 -6.01
N ALA A 51 -6.81 4.17 -4.79
CA ALA A 51 -7.59 4.48 -3.60
C ALA A 51 -8.26 5.86 -3.72
N ALA A 52 -7.55 6.87 -4.23
CA ALA A 52 -8.12 8.20 -4.46
C ALA A 52 -9.25 8.15 -5.50
N LEU A 53 -9.05 7.43 -6.61
CA LEU A 53 -10.08 7.25 -7.64
C LEU A 53 -11.29 6.48 -7.09
N ALA A 54 -11.07 5.35 -6.42
CA ALA A 54 -12.13 4.57 -5.81
C ALA A 54 -12.89 5.38 -4.75
N TYR A 55 -12.16 6.18 -3.96
CA TYR A 55 -12.76 7.08 -3.00
C TYR A 55 -13.68 8.09 -3.68
N TYR A 56 -13.15 8.85 -4.63
CA TYR A 56 -13.87 9.92 -5.31
C TYR A 56 -15.10 9.40 -6.09
N PHE A 57 -14.97 8.28 -6.82
CA PHE A 57 -16.03 7.81 -7.70
C PHE A 57 -17.04 6.86 -7.05
N LEU A 58 -16.64 6.06 -6.05
CA LEU A 58 -17.46 4.95 -5.56
C LEU A 58 -17.85 5.07 -4.08
N LEU A 59 -16.96 5.63 -3.28
CA LEU A 59 -17.00 5.55 -1.82
C LEU A 59 -17.25 6.91 -1.14
N GLN A 60 -17.18 8.02 -1.88
CA GLN A 60 -17.45 9.36 -1.38
C GLN A 60 -18.85 9.44 -0.77
N GLY A 61 -18.92 9.74 0.53
CA GLY A 61 -20.17 9.81 1.29
C GLY A 61 -20.71 8.47 1.80
N LYS A 62 -19.99 7.35 1.60
CA LYS A 62 -20.35 6.01 2.09
C LYS A 62 -19.46 5.49 3.20
N ILE A 63 -18.21 5.95 3.24
CA ILE A 63 -17.20 5.65 4.27
C ILE A 63 -16.57 6.95 4.76
#